data_AF-A0A2X1PJL0-F1
#
_entry.id   AF-A0A2X1PJL0-F1
#
_cell.length_a   1.000
_cell.length_b   1.000
_cell.length_c   1.000
_cell.angle_alpha   90.00
_cell.angle_beta   90.00
_cell.angle_gamma   90.00
#
_symmetry.space_group_name_H-M   'P 1'
#
loop_
_entity.id
_entity.type
_entity.pdbx_description
1 polymer ?
#
loop_
_entity_poly.entity_id
_entity_poly.type
_entity_poly.pdbx_seq_one_letter_code
_entity_poly.pdbx_strand_id
1 'polypeptide(L)'
;MVTSSTTDNSNPDDGKAFTSNTGERISEKMVPMLSPAHITNLPKGQAFALLEGSTLYKLRMPLPAVDKDDVMPESLQELTAYMRKNYHISPNWWQSAFSDYAPSQDIATAFQSMSLNRAPSHAGEEMLFGDVEAPVAEDMEDEDIDQNDDTDEDDFDDSDN
;
A
#
# COMPACT_ATOMS: atom_id res chain seq x y z
N MET A 1 14.33 6.08 -32.74
CA MET A 1 14.28 5.53 -34.12
C MET A 1 14.93 6.55 -35.03
N VAL A 2 15.91 6.15 -35.83
CA VAL A 2 16.59 7.06 -36.76
C VAL A 2 15.94 6.91 -38.13
N THR A 3 15.53 8.03 -38.74
CA THR A 3 14.89 8.06 -40.05
C THR A 3 15.67 8.97 -40.97
N SER A 4 16.13 8.43 -42.09
CA SER A 4 16.75 9.18 -43.17
C SER A 4 15.83 9.20 -44.38
N SER A 5 15.56 10.39 -44.93
CA SER A 5 14.81 10.57 -46.17
C SER A 5 15.67 11.25 -47.22
N THR A 6 15.44 10.90 -48.48
CA THR A 6 16.11 11.52 -49.63
C THR A 6 15.08 11.94 -50.64
N THR A 7 15.20 13.16 -51.16
CA THR A 7 14.32 13.71 -52.19
C THR A 7 15.19 14.19 -53.35
N ASP A 8 14.90 13.66 -54.53
CA ASP A 8 15.51 14.01 -55.81
C ASP A 8 14.65 15.06 -56.51
N ASN A 9 15.29 16.05 -57.13
CA ASN A 9 14.62 17.15 -57.84
C ASN A 9 14.90 17.02 -59.34
N SER A 10 13.85 16.77 -60.12
CA SER A 10 13.98 16.53 -61.57
C SER A 10 14.03 17.80 -62.42
N ASN A 11 14.05 19.00 -61.82
CA ASN A 11 14.13 20.25 -62.57
C ASN A 11 15.60 20.64 -62.90
N PRO A 12 16.02 20.61 -64.17
CA PRO A 12 17.41 20.89 -64.55
C PRO A 12 17.82 22.37 -64.44
N ASP A 13 16.87 23.30 -64.31
CA ASP A 13 17.14 24.73 -64.10
C ASP A 13 17.33 25.07 -62.61
N ASP A 14 16.96 24.15 -61.72
CA ASP A 14 17.06 24.31 -60.28
C ASP A 14 18.40 23.75 -59.78
N GLY A 15 19.24 24.58 -59.17
CA GLY A 15 20.63 24.28 -58.80
C GLY A 15 20.80 23.31 -57.61
N LYS A 16 19.82 22.44 -57.36
CA LYS A 16 19.75 21.48 -56.26
C LYS A 16 19.16 20.17 -56.80
N ALA A 17 20.03 19.21 -57.12
CA ALA A 17 19.62 17.90 -57.66
C ALA A 17 19.20 16.91 -56.55
N PHE A 18 19.85 16.96 -55.37
CA PHE A 18 19.57 16.02 -54.28
C PHE A 18 19.50 16.73 -52.94
N THR A 19 18.50 16.36 -52.14
CA THR A 19 18.38 16.79 -50.75
C THR A 19 18.22 15.56 -49.86
N SER A 20 19.03 15.49 -48.81
CA SER A 20 18.96 14.41 -47.82
C SER A 20 18.72 15.00 -46.45
N ASN A 21 17.82 14.39 -45.69
CA ASN A 21 17.50 14.77 -44.33
C ASN A 21 17.62 13.54 -43.43
N THR A 22 18.39 13.67 -42.35
CA THR A 22 18.50 12.63 -41.31
C THR A 22 18.00 13.22 -40.01
N GLY A 23 16.93 12.62 -39.48
CA GLY A 23 16.36 12.99 -38.19
C GLY A 23 16.37 11.80 -37.24
N GLU A 24 16.68 12.05 -35.97
CA GLU A 24 16.44 11.11 -34.90
C GLU A 24 15.13 11.46 -34.20
N ARG A 25 14.24 10.48 -34.08
CA ARG A 25 13.01 10.62 -33.28
C ARG A 25 13.20 9.84 -31.99
N ILE A 26 13.29 10.57 -30.88
CA ILE A 26 13.24 10.01 -29.53
C ILE A 26 11.78 10.05 -29.08
N SER A 27 11.24 8.89 -28.69
CA SER A 27 9.88 8.77 -28.16
C SER A 27 9.99 8.21 -26.76
N GLU A 28 9.53 8.97 -25.78
CA GLU A 28 9.42 8.52 -24.41
C GLU A 28 8.06 7.84 -24.22
N LYS A 29 8.03 6.70 -23.54
CA LYS A 29 6.81 6.03 -23.14
C LYS A 29 6.90 5.76 -21.64
N MET A 30 5.88 6.17 -20.91
CA MET A 30 5.77 5.79 -19.50
C MET A 30 5.48 4.30 -19.39
N VAL A 31 6.32 3.60 -18.63
CA VAL A 31 6.18 2.18 -18.33
C VAL A 31 6.03 2.04 -16.81
N PRO A 32 5.14 1.18 -16.31
CA PRO A 32 5.04 0.92 -14.89
C PRO A 32 6.39 0.46 -14.31
N MET A 33 6.86 1.11 -13.24
CA MET A 33 8.12 0.74 -12.58
C MET A 33 8.06 -0.65 -11.92
N LEU A 34 6.87 -1.06 -11.47
CA LEU A 34 6.64 -2.35 -10.85
C LEU A 34 5.39 -3.01 -11.44
N SER A 35 5.48 -4.32 -11.72
CA SER A 35 4.35 -5.15 -12.13
C SER A 35 4.03 -6.18 -11.04
N PRO A 36 2.79 -6.68 -10.95
CA PRO A 36 2.44 -7.72 -9.97
C PRO A 36 3.31 -8.98 -10.09
N ALA A 37 3.68 -9.34 -11.33
CA ALA A 37 4.57 -10.47 -11.59
C ALA A 37 5.96 -10.30 -10.97
N HIS A 38 6.43 -9.07 -10.76
CA HIS A 38 7.69 -8.82 -10.07
C HIS A 38 7.59 -9.15 -8.58
N ILE A 39 6.42 -8.97 -7.96
CA ILE A 39 6.20 -9.27 -6.53
C ILE A 39 6.01 -10.78 -6.33
N THR A 40 5.25 -11.44 -7.21
CA THR A 40 4.96 -12.88 -7.06
C THR A 40 6.16 -13.77 -7.35
N ASN A 41 7.07 -13.33 -8.23
CA ASN A 41 8.27 -14.09 -8.60
C ASN A 41 9.48 -13.75 -7.72
N LEU A 42 9.29 -13.05 -6.60
CA LEU A 42 10.39 -12.59 -5.78
C LEU A 42 11.05 -13.78 -5.03
N PRO A 43 12.36 -13.99 -5.17
CA PRO A 43 13.07 -15.01 -4.40
C PRO A 43 13.01 -14.71 -2.89
N LYS A 44 13.05 -15.76 -2.07
CA LYS A 44 13.11 -15.62 -0.60
C LYS A 44 14.28 -14.73 -0.20
N GLY A 45 14.04 -13.81 0.74
CA GLY A 45 15.03 -12.84 1.18
C GLY A 45 15.29 -11.73 0.16
N GLN A 46 14.38 -11.46 -0.78
CA GLN A 46 14.41 -10.23 -1.58
C GLN A 46 13.15 -9.41 -1.32
N ALA A 47 13.25 -8.10 -1.49
CA ALA A 47 12.13 -7.17 -1.33
C ALA A 47 12.28 -5.96 -2.26
N PHE A 48 11.19 -5.26 -2.52
CA PHE A 48 11.21 -3.92 -3.09
C PHE A 48 10.88 -2.91 -1.99
N ALA A 49 11.60 -1.80 -1.96
CA ALA A 49 11.35 -0.71 -1.02
C ALA A 49 11.51 0.63 -1.73
N LEU A 50 10.70 1.60 -1.32
CA LEU A 50 10.92 3.00 -1.67
C LEU A 50 11.79 3.59 -0.57
N LEU A 51 13.00 4.02 -0.92
CA LEU A 51 13.90 4.73 0.00
C LEU A 51 14.04 6.18 -0.49
N GLU A 52 14.46 7.07 0.41
CA GLU A 52 14.73 8.48 0.08
C GLU A 52 13.52 9.20 -0.56
N GLY A 53 12.32 8.90 -0.04
CA GLY A 53 11.07 9.54 -0.43
C GLY A 53 10.34 8.85 -1.58
N SER A 54 11.03 8.42 -2.65
CA SER A 54 10.34 7.80 -3.80
C SER A 54 11.23 6.94 -4.73
N THR A 55 12.48 6.70 -4.37
CA THR A 55 13.37 5.91 -5.22
C THR A 55 13.15 4.42 -4.98
N LEU A 56 12.84 3.67 -6.04
CA LEU A 56 12.60 2.23 -5.95
C LEU A 56 13.92 1.46 -5.88
N TYR A 57 14.11 0.70 -4.80
CA TYR A 57 15.25 -0.17 -4.55
C TYR A 57 14.83 -1.64 -4.53
N LYS A 58 15.73 -2.51 -4.99
CA LYS A 58 15.63 -3.96 -4.82
C LYS A 58 16.58 -4.39 -3.71
N LEU A 59 16.01 -4.80 -2.58
CA LEU A 59 16.72 -5.19 -1.38
C LEU A 59 16.98 -6.69 -1.32
N ARG A 60 18.07 -7.07 -0.65
CA ARG A 60 18.39 -8.46 -0.31
C ARG A 60 18.51 -8.56 1.22
N MET A 61 17.62 -9.32 1.82
CA MET A 61 17.68 -9.74 3.21
C MET A 61 18.50 -11.02 3.32
N PRO A 62 19.48 -11.09 4.24
CA PRO A 62 20.15 -12.36 4.53
C PRO A 62 19.11 -13.36 5.05
N LEU A 63 19.22 -14.61 4.60
CA LEU A 63 18.43 -15.68 5.19
C LEU A 63 18.96 -15.92 6.62
N PRO A 64 18.08 -16.10 7.61
CA PRO A 64 18.51 -16.47 8.95
C PRO A 64 19.32 -17.78 8.88
N ALA A 65 20.43 -17.82 9.61
CA ALA A 65 21.27 -19.01 9.68
C ALA A 65 20.47 -20.17 10.33
N VAL A 66 20.75 -21.40 9.90
CA VAL A 66 20.10 -22.62 10.43
C VAL A 66 20.57 -22.95 11.85
N ASP A 67 21.70 -22.39 12.27
CA ASP A 67 22.14 -22.48 13.66
C ASP A 67 21.09 -21.78 14.50
N LYS A 68 20.41 -22.56 15.36
CA LYS A 68 19.41 -22.09 16.30
C LYS A 68 19.93 -20.82 16.96
N ASP A 69 19.33 -19.69 16.64
CA ASP A 69 19.45 -18.51 17.48
C ASP A 69 18.99 -18.96 18.87
N ASP A 70 19.85 -18.88 19.88
CA ASP A 70 19.50 -19.14 21.28
C ASP A 70 18.34 -18.24 21.76
N VAL A 71 17.98 -17.24 20.95
CA VAL A 71 16.91 -16.25 21.18
C VAL A 71 15.59 -16.63 20.49
N MET A 72 15.56 -17.67 19.65
CA MET A 72 14.34 -18.11 18.98
C MET A 72 13.58 -19.10 19.88
N PRO A 73 12.40 -18.75 20.42
CA PRO A 73 11.65 -19.64 21.30
C PRO A 73 11.19 -20.89 20.55
N GLU A 74 11.09 -22.00 21.27
CA GLU A 74 10.77 -23.31 20.67
C GLU A 74 9.36 -23.35 20.07
N SER A 75 8.47 -22.46 20.50
CA SER A 75 7.09 -22.37 20.01
C SER A 75 6.61 -20.94 19.75
N LEU A 76 5.73 -20.81 18.76
CA LEU A 76 5.03 -19.54 18.47
C LEU A 76 4.14 -19.08 19.64
N GLN A 77 3.65 -20.02 20.45
CA GLN A 77 2.85 -19.73 21.64
C GLN A 77 3.67 -19.01 22.72
N GLU A 78 4.89 -19.45 22.97
CA GLU A 78 5.79 -18.79 23.92
C GLU A 78 6.19 -17.39 23.43
N LEU A 79 6.46 -17.25 22.12
CA LEU A 79 6.72 -15.95 21.51
C LEU A 79 5.54 -15.00 21.67
N THR A 80 4.32 -15.46 21.40
CA THR A 80 3.11 -14.63 21.52
C THR A 80 2.79 -14.28 22.97
N ALA A 81 3.06 -15.16 23.94
CA ALA A 81 2.97 -14.84 25.36
C ALA A 81 3.99 -13.76 25.77
N TYR A 82 5.23 -13.89 25.30
CA TYR A 82 6.28 -12.89 25.52
C TYR A 82 5.93 -11.53 24.88
N MET A 83 5.40 -11.54 23.65
CA MET A 83 4.93 -10.34 22.97
C MET A 83 3.76 -9.68 23.71
N ARG A 84 2.75 -10.44 24.15
CA ARG A 84 1.64 -9.86 24.93
C ARG A 84 2.11 -9.22 26.25
N LYS A 85 3.15 -9.79 26.87
CA LYS A 85 3.71 -9.28 28.12
C LYS A 85 4.58 -8.02 27.93
N ASN A 86 5.34 -7.94 26.84
CA ASN A 86 6.37 -6.91 26.66
C ASN A 86 6.09 -5.89 25.56
N TYR A 87 5.23 -6.23 24.59
CA TYR A 87 4.83 -5.36 23.49
C TYR A 87 3.39 -4.88 23.70
N HIS A 88 3.25 -3.64 24.12
CA HIS A 88 2.00 -2.90 24.04
C HIS A 88 1.90 -2.28 22.65
N ILE A 89 1.41 -3.04 21.67
CA ILE A 89 1.10 -2.49 20.36
C ILE A 89 -0.13 -1.60 20.55
N SER A 90 0.03 -0.30 20.30
CA SER A 90 -1.12 0.60 20.22
C SER A 90 -2.07 0.04 19.16
N PRO A 91 -3.38 -0.09 19.46
CA PRO A 91 -4.37 -0.24 18.42
C PRO A 91 -4.11 0.82 17.35
N ASN A 92 -4.20 0.44 16.09
CA ASN A 92 -4.07 1.34 14.95
C ASN A 92 -2.67 1.95 14.73
N TRP A 93 -1.60 1.22 15.01
CA TRP A 93 -0.22 1.65 14.66
C TRP A 93 -0.04 2.01 13.16
N TRP A 94 -0.91 1.51 12.27
CA TRP A 94 -0.95 1.89 10.85
C TRP A 94 -1.65 3.23 10.59
N GLN A 95 -2.53 3.72 11.48
CA GLN A 95 -3.20 5.02 11.28
C GLN A 95 -2.21 6.19 11.31
N SER A 96 -1.17 6.12 12.15
CA SER A 96 -0.12 7.15 12.19
C SER A 96 0.70 7.24 10.91
N ALA A 97 0.77 6.17 10.11
CA ALA A 97 1.45 6.19 8.81
C ALA A 97 0.61 6.86 7.70
N PHE A 98 -0.70 7.02 7.92
CA PHE A 98 -1.64 7.64 6.97
C PHE A 98 -2.19 9.00 7.44
N SER A 99 -2.00 9.36 8.71
CA SER A 99 -2.56 10.60 9.30
C SER A 99 -1.92 11.90 8.81
N ASP A 100 -0.74 11.83 8.19
CA ASP A 100 -0.04 13.02 7.69
C ASP A 100 -0.49 13.43 6.28
N TYR A 101 -1.31 12.61 5.61
CA TYR A 101 -1.95 13.00 4.36
C TYR A 101 -3.32 13.63 4.65
N ALA A 102 -3.30 14.92 5.00
CA ALA A 102 -4.48 15.76 4.91
C ALA A 102 -4.53 16.37 3.49
N PRO A 103 -5.35 15.85 2.56
CA PRO A 103 -5.54 16.51 1.27
C PRO A 103 -6.01 17.95 1.52
N SER A 104 -5.53 18.91 0.72
CA SER A 104 -6.05 20.28 0.81
C SER A 104 -7.57 20.26 0.63
N GLN A 105 -8.26 21.24 1.21
CA GLN A 105 -9.71 21.31 1.22
C GLN A 105 -10.31 21.26 -0.20
N ASP A 106 -9.57 21.78 -1.18
CA ASP A 106 -9.89 21.70 -2.62
C ASP A 106 -9.81 20.28 -3.18
N ILE A 107 -8.83 19.48 -2.75
CA ILE A 107 -8.65 18.08 -3.19
C ILE A 107 -9.73 17.18 -2.55
N ALA A 108 -10.05 17.40 -1.27
CA ALA A 108 -11.09 16.65 -0.57
C ALA A 108 -12.49 16.89 -1.17
N THR A 109 -12.80 18.14 -1.50
CA THR A 109 -14.08 18.52 -2.13
C THR A 109 -14.17 18.02 -3.57
N ALA A 110 -13.08 18.09 -4.33
CA ALA A 110 -13.01 17.52 -5.67
C ALA A 110 -13.28 16.00 -5.65
N PHE A 111 -12.67 15.26 -4.72
CA PHE A 111 -12.89 13.82 -4.60
C PHE A 111 -14.33 13.46 -4.22
N GLN A 112 -14.93 14.16 -3.26
CA GLN A 112 -16.35 13.99 -2.92
C GLN A 112 -17.26 14.29 -4.11
N SER A 113 -16.97 15.35 -4.87
CA SER A 113 -17.75 15.70 -6.05
C SER A 113 -17.65 14.63 -7.16
N MET A 114 -16.49 13.99 -7.33
CA MET A 114 -16.31 12.90 -8.29
C MET A 114 -17.01 11.61 -7.83
N SER A 115 -16.97 11.31 -6.53
CA SER A 115 -17.67 10.17 -5.94
C SER A 115 -19.19 10.30 -6.08
N LEU A 116 -19.74 11.51 -5.97
CA LEU A 116 -21.17 11.76 -6.13
C LEU A 116 -21.61 11.83 -7.60
N ASN A 117 -20.73 12.19 -8.54
CA ASN A 117 -21.09 12.35 -9.97
C ASN A 117 -20.91 11.09 -10.83
N ARG A 118 -20.91 9.89 -10.23
CA ARG A 118 -20.92 8.66 -11.02
C ARG A 118 -22.30 8.38 -11.60
N ALA A 119 -22.68 9.11 -12.64
CA ALA A 119 -23.72 8.69 -13.57
C ALA A 119 -23.17 7.56 -14.47
N PRO A 120 -23.87 6.42 -14.59
CA PRO A 120 -23.40 5.29 -15.38
C PRO A 120 -23.55 5.61 -16.88
N SER A 121 -22.46 5.57 -17.64
CA SER A 121 -22.56 5.57 -19.10
C SER A 121 -21.71 4.45 -19.70
N HIS A 122 -22.44 3.62 -20.47
CA HIS A 122 -22.02 2.62 -21.45
C HIS A 122 -21.57 1.23 -21.00
N ALA A 123 -22.59 0.38 -20.78
CA ALA A 123 -22.87 -0.89 -21.48
C ALA A 123 -21.71 -1.82 -21.90
N GLY A 124 -21.69 -2.99 -21.25
CA GLY A 124 -21.39 -4.28 -21.90
C GLY A 124 -20.09 -4.97 -21.50
N GLU A 125 -20.04 -5.56 -20.29
CA GLU A 125 -19.46 -6.91 -20.03
C GLU A 125 -19.62 -7.26 -18.55
N GLU A 126 -20.17 -8.44 -18.28
CA GLU A 126 -20.39 -8.98 -16.96
C GLU A 126 -19.07 -9.15 -16.21
N MET A 127 -18.93 -8.51 -15.04
CA MET A 127 -18.08 -9.02 -13.96
C MET A 127 -18.82 -8.80 -12.65
N LEU A 128 -19.55 -9.85 -12.28
CA LEU A 128 -20.13 -10.12 -10.97
C LEU A 128 -19.01 -10.09 -9.90
N PHE A 129 -18.75 -8.92 -9.30
CA PHE A 129 -18.05 -8.83 -8.02
C PHE A 129 -19.09 -8.42 -6.98
N GLY A 130 -19.41 -9.40 -6.14
CA GLY A 130 -20.53 -9.37 -5.21
C GLY A 130 -20.47 -8.25 -4.17
N ASP A 131 -21.67 -7.97 -3.68
CA ASP A 131 -22.00 -7.09 -2.58
C ASP A 131 -21.03 -7.29 -1.40
N VAL A 132 -20.10 -6.34 -1.21
CA VAL A 132 -19.45 -6.16 0.08
C VAL A 132 -20.37 -5.26 0.89
N GLU A 133 -21.26 -5.90 1.64
CA GLU A 133 -22.08 -5.28 2.67
C GLU A 133 -21.13 -4.65 3.70
N ALA A 134 -21.04 -3.31 3.69
CA ALA A 134 -20.38 -2.59 4.78
C ALA A 134 -21.19 -2.84 6.05
N PRO A 135 -20.57 -3.23 7.18
CA PRO A 135 -21.33 -3.44 8.40
C PRO A 135 -21.96 -2.10 8.80
N VAL A 136 -23.27 -2.12 9.00
CA VAL A 136 -24.00 -0.97 9.53
C VAL A 136 -23.37 -0.65 10.89
N ALA A 137 -22.96 0.61 11.07
CA ALA A 137 -22.59 1.08 12.40
C ALA A 137 -23.90 1.19 13.18
N GLU A 138 -24.21 0.17 13.98
CA GLU A 138 -25.20 0.32 15.03
C GLU A 138 -24.60 1.22 16.11
N ASP A 139 -25.26 2.35 16.35
CA ASP A 139 -24.95 3.25 17.45
C ASP A 139 -25.04 2.45 18.75
N MET A 140 -23.88 2.09 19.31
CA MET A 140 -23.80 1.52 20.65
C MET A 140 -24.20 2.62 21.63
N GLU A 141 -25.41 2.55 22.15
CA GLU A 141 -25.84 3.30 23.31
C GLU A 141 -24.96 2.88 24.50
N ASP A 142 -24.23 3.82 25.07
CA ASP A 142 -23.42 3.61 26.27
C ASP A 142 -24.37 3.25 27.44
N GLU A 143 -24.51 1.97 27.75
CA GLU A 143 -25.12 1.53 29.01
C GLU A 143 -24.15 1.85 30.15
N ASP A 144 -24.51 2.85 30.96
CA ASP A 144 -23.85 3.19 32.22
C ASP A 144 -23.76 1.94 33.10
N ILE A 145 -22.54 1.43 33.30
CA ILE A 145 -22.27 0.33 34.23
C ILE A 145 -22.49 0.86 35.65
N ASP A 146 -23.61 0.46 36.26
CA ASP A 146 -23.94 0.71 37.67
C ASP A 146 -22.86 0.09 38.58
N GLN A 147 -22.11 0.95 39.28
CA GLN A 147 -21.00 0.58 40.17
C GLN A 147 -21.44 0.09 41.56
N ASN A 148 -22.56 -0.61 41.65
CA ASN A 148 -23.01 -1.20 42.91
C ASN A 148 -23.09 -2.72 42.77
N ASP A 149 -21.90 -3.36 42.72
CA ASP A 149 -21.78 -4.80 42.94
C ASP A 149 -21.15 -5.00 44.33
N ASP A 150 -22.02 -5.47 45.24
CA ASP A 150 -21.73 -5.76 46.64
C ASP A 150 -20.57 -6.76 46.74
N THR A 151 -19.43 -6.28 47.22
CA THR A 151 -18.39 -7.17 47.74
C THR A 151 -18.71 -7.43 49.20
N ASP A 152 -19.38 -8.54 49.47
CA ASP A 152 -19.49 -9.12 50.81
C ASP A 152 -18.06 -9.45 51.31
N GLU A 153 -17.49 -8.58 52.14
CA GLU A 153 -16.28 -8.90 52.88
C GLU A 153 -16.65 -9.84 54.04
N ASP A 154 -16.31 -11.11 53.88
CA ASP A 154 -16.37 -12.15 54.91
C ASP A 154 -15.58 -11.71 56.17
N ASP A 155 -16.31 -11.63 57.30
CA ASP A 155 -15.77 -11.55 58.65
C ASP A 155 -14.81 -12.74 58.91
N PHE A 156 -13.50 -12.48 58.89
CA PHE A 156 -12.52 -13.36 59.54
C PHE A 156 -12.20 -12.84 60.94
N ASP A 157 -12.99 -13.33 61.89
CA ASP A 157 -12.67 -13.35 63.30
C ASP A 157 -11.45 -14.25 63.53
N ASP A 158 -10.35 -13.69 64.04
CA ASP A 158 -9.37 -14.49 64.78
C ASP A 158 -8.73 -13.61 65.88
N SER A 159 -9.47 -13.46 66.97
CA SER A 159 -8.88 -13.27 68.28
C SER A 159 -8.20 -14.55 68.76
N ASP A 160 -6.86 -14.57 68.87
CA ASP A 160 -6.15 -14.86 70.12
C ASP A 160 -4.62 -14.95 69.96
N ASN A 161 -3.95 -14.26 70.89
CA ASN A 161 -2.60 -14.46 71.46
C ASN A 161 -1.34 -14.28 70.58
#